data_AF-A0A7D5ZMW8-F1
#
_entry.id   AF-A0A7D5ZMW8-F1
#
_cell.length_a   1.000
_cell.length_b   1.000
_cell.length_c   1.000
_cell.angle_alpha   90.00
_cell.angle_beta   90.00
_cell.angle_gamma   90.00
#
_symmetry.space_group_name_H-M   'P 1'
#
loop_
_entity.id
_entity.type
_entity.pdbx_description
1 polymer ?
#
loop_
_entity_poly.entity_id
_entity_poly.type
_entity_poly.pdbx_seq_one_letter_code
_entity_poly.pdbx_strand_id
1 'polypeptide(L)'
;MVQHHRDVSDDPRRPRRQGADGGGVPRHHRGGRGDRAGDHRDEHRADDLRRDHLEDLRGHRRLTRPGRDAGQAFPIYLTVVAGLLFLAFAYLAVGQAAVNRGGAQTAADASALAAAQDVRDQLAGQWLKVLRDPAKWQDVFDGRTPILGDPCARAGELAARNDARLTACSPPGPLEYRTEVRTDKSVGRSVVPGTEKFRSTASATAEIEPLCTFELPAEGAAKAPLPRLTCKDRVWDLEPDDPSGLPGPDDLFDVHLAD
;
A
#
# COMPACT_ATOMS: atom_id res chain seq x y z
N MET A 1 -13.14 -20.29 -47.47
CA MET A 1 -14.01 -21.47 -47.25
C MET A 1 -13.11 -22.51 -46.60
N VAL A 2 -13.26 -22.94 -45.36
CA VAL A 2 -14.45 -23.31 -44.57
C VAL A 2 -14.16 -23.05 -43.08
N GLN A 3 -15.18 -22.59 -42.35
CA GLN A 3 -15.20 -22.42 -40.90
C GLN A 3 -15.39 -23.75 -40.18
N HIS A 4 -14.83 -23.89 -38.97
CA HIS A 4 -15.49 -24.63 -37.91
C HIS A 4 -15.25 -23.98 -36.54
N HIS A 5 -16.34 -23.52 -35.94
CA HIS A 5 -16.47 -23.11 -34.55
C HIS A 5 -16.41 -24.32 -33.60
N ARG A 6 -15.89 -24.10 -32.38
CA ARG A 6 -16.57 -24.48 -31.12
C ARG A 6 -15.96 -23.78 -29.90
N ASP A 7 -16.86 -23.15 -29.14
CA ASP A 7 -16.77 -22.66 -27.76
C ASP A 7 -16.37 -23.76 -26.75
N VAL A 8 -15.80 -23.37 -25.60
CA VAL A 8 -16.52 -23.27 -24.29
C VAL A 8 -15.56 -22.84 -23.17
N SER A 9 -16.07 -21.93 -22.36
CA SER A 9 -15.52 -21.23 -21.19
C SER A 9 -15.34 -22.09 -19.93
N ASP A 10 -14.49 -21.64 -18.98
CA ASP A 10 -14.89 -21.58 -17.56
C ASP A 10 -13.99 -20.64 -16.73
N ASP A 11 -14.63 -19.72 -16.00
CA ASP A 11 -14.08 -18.75 -15.03
C ASP A 11 -14.85 -18.91 -13.71
N PRO A 12 -14.21 -19.09 -12.54
CA PRO A 12 -14.91 -19.12 -11.27
C PRO A 12 -14.82 -17.82 -10.45
N ARG A 13 -15.92 -17.06 -10.55
CA ARG A 13 -16.84 -16.65 -9.45
C ARG A 13 -16.28 -15.82 -8.26
N ARG A 14 -16.69 -14.54 -8.25
CA ARG A 14 -16.82 -13.67 -7.06
C ARG A 14 -18.07 -14.01 -6.22
N PRO A 15 -18.03 -13.89 -4.87
CA PRO A 15 -19.22 -14.05 -4.04
C PRO A 15 -20.08 -12.78 -3.92
N ARG A 16 -21.40 -13.00 -3.96
CA ARG A 16 -22.51 -12.03 -3.87
C ARG A 16 -22.83 -11.63 -2.42
N ARG A 17 -23.30 -10.37 -2.29
CA ARG A 17 -23.89 -9.76 -1.09
C ARG A 17 -25.17 -10.48 -0.64
N GLN A 18 -25.34 -10.65 0.67
CA GLN A 18 -26.59 -11.10 1.31
C GLN A 18 -27.41 -9.90 1.79
N GLY A 19 -28.69 -9.89 1.42
CA GLY A 19 -29.71 -9.01 1.97
C GLY A 19 -30.31 -9.59 3.25
N ALA A 20 -30.83 -8.72 4.11
CA ALA A 20 -31.44 -9.08 5.38
C ALA A 20 -32.96 -9.22 5.22
N ASP A 21 -33.48 -10.41 5.52
CA ASP A 21 -34.90 -10.70 5.67
C ASP A 21 -35.36 -10.43 7.11
N GLY A 22 -36.58 -9.91 7.21
CA GLY A 22 -37.26 -9.61 8.47
C GLY A 22 -37.82 -10.85 9.18
N GLY A 23 -37.92 -10.75 10.50
CA GLY A 23 -38.58 -11.74 11.34
C GLY A 23 -39.15 -11.06 12.60
N GLY A 24 -40.48 -10.96 12.65
CA GLY A 24 -41.23 -10.47 13.81
C GLY A 24 -41.21 -11.46 14.98
N VAL A 25 -41.40 -10.94 16.19
CA VAL A 25 -41.48 -11.74 17.43
C VAL A 25 -42.84 -11.52 18.11
N PRO A 26 -43.51 -12.57 18.64
CA PRO A 26 -44.88 -12.49 19.16
C PRO A 26 -44.97 -12.08 20.63
N ARG A 27 -46.08 -11.45 21.00
CA ARG A 27 -46.55 -11.27 22.38
C ARG A 27 -47.21 -12.54 22.89
N HIS A 28 -46.96 -12.91 24.15
CA HIS A 28 -47.84 -13.76 24.94
C HIS A 28 -48.00 -13.29 26.39
N HIS A 29 -49.23 -13.39 26.87
CA HIS A 29 -49.73 -13.06 28.20
C HIS A 29 -49.54 -14.21 29.22
N ARG A 30 -49.33 -13.84 30.50
CA ARG A 30 -49.68 -14.58 31.74
C ARG A 30 -49.54 -13.54 32.87
N GLY A 31 -50.43 -13.29 33.81
CA GLY A 31 -51.49 -14.08 34.44
C GLY A 31 -51.23 -14.09 35.96
N GLY A 32 -52.14 -13.53 36.77
CA GLY A 32 -52.10 -13.56 38.26
C GLY A 32 -52.55 -12.22 38.86
N ARG A 33 -53.83 -11.99 39.19
CA ARG A 33 -54.70 -12.55 40.25
C ARG A 33 -54.28 -12.09 41.65
N GLY A 34 -55.15 -11.30 42.29
CA GLY A 34 -55.01 -10.86 43.68
C GLY A 34 -56.09 -9.86 44.08
N ASP A 35 -57.34 -10.31 44.14
CA ASP A 35 -58.48 -9.56 44.69
C ASP A 35 -58.46 -9.57 46.22
N ARG A 36 -58.65 -8.41 46.86
CA ARG A 36 -59.37 -8.28 48.14
C ARG A 36 -60.11 -6.95 48.19
N ALA A 37 -61.44 -7.04 48.23
CA ALA A 37 -62.37 -6.00 48.62
C ALA A 37 -63.07 -6.46 49.93
N GLY A 38 -63.53 -5.49 50.71
CA GLY A 38 -64.22 -5.64 51.99
C GLY A 38 -63.97 -4.36 52.79
N ASP A 39 -64.78 -3.31 52.80
CA ASP A 39 -66.24 -3.10 52.86
C ASP A 39 -66.73 -2.77 54.28
N HIS A 40 -67.47 -1.65 54.37
CA HIS A 40 -68.44 -1.15 55.39
C HIS A 40 -68.17 -1.33 56.90
N ARG A 41 -68.65 -0.51 57.86
CA ARG A 41 -69.21 0.84 58.07
C ARG A 41 -69.38 0.91 59.63
N ASP A 42 -69.93 2.02 60.12
CA ASP A 42 -70.47 2.23 61.49
C ASP A 42 -69.46 2.68 62.57
N GLU A 43 -69.77 3.58 63.50
CA GLU A 43 -70.84 4.56 63.71
C GLU A 43 -70.35 5.47 64.86
N HIS A 44 -70.82 6.71 64.85
CA HIS A 44 -71.04 7.64 65.97
C HIS A 44 -70.18 7.58 67.25
N ARG A 45 -69.41 8.65 67.48
CA ARG A 45 -69.49 9.39 68.76
C ARG A 45 -69.10 10.86 68.58
N ALA A 46 -70.06 11.73 68.83
CA ALA A 46 -69.88 13.16 69.02
C ALA A 46 -69.59 13.47 70.50
N ASP A 47 -69.10 14.69 70.72
CA ASP A 47 -68.86 15.39 71.99
C ASP A 47 -67.56 15.05 72.74
N ASP A 48 -66.54 15.93 72.61
CA ASP A 48 -66.32 16.95 73.65
C ASP A 48 -65.26 18.01 73.25
N LEU A 49 -65.75 19.24 73.12
CA LEU A 49 -65.23 20.51 73.65
C LEU A 49 -63.74 20.67 74.00
N ARG A 50 -63.03 21.48 73.20
CA ARG A 50 -62.27 22.71 73.59
C ARG A 50 -61.24 23.03 72.49
N ARG A 51 -61.47 24.08 71.70
CA ARG A 51 -60.90 25.43 71.88
C ARG A 51 -59.39 25.41 72.17
N ASP A 52 -58.65 25.70 71.10
CA ASP A 52 -57.40 26.48 70.99
C ASP A 52 -56.66 25.93 69.76
N HIS A 53 -55.99 26.65 68.86
CA HIS A 53 -55.85 28.05 68.51
C HIS A 53 -55.06 27.96 67.18
N LEU A 54 -55.54 28.60 66.11
CA LEU A 54 -54.80 28.89 64.85
C LEU A 54 -54.19 27.72 64.03
N GLU A 55 -54.90 27.26 63.01
CA GLU A 55 -54.30 26.95 61.71
C GLU A 55 -54.92 27.89 60.67
N ASP A 56 -54.11 28.78 60.09
CA ASP A 56 -54.38 29.27 58.75
C ASP A 56 -53.40 28.59 57.80
N LEU A 57 -53.99 27.92 56.82
CA LEU A 57 -53.37 27.04 55.86
C LEU A 57 -52.87 27.84 54.63
N ARG A 58 -51.95 27.20 53.88
CA ARG A 58 -51.57 27.44 52.47
C ARG A 58 -50.39 28.42 52.31
N GLY A 59 -49.26 28.05 51.70
CA GLY A 59 -49.04 26.95 50.78
C GLY A 59 -47.56 26.57 50.70
N HIS A 60 -47.28 25.32 51.04
CA HIS A 60 -46.10 24.64 50.58
C HIS A 60 -46.15 24.58 49.04
N ARG A 61 -45.44 25.49 48.37
CA ARG A 61 -45.00 25.28 46.99
C ARG A 61 -44.06 24.08 47.00
N ARG A 62 -44.64 22.88 46.86
CA ARG A 62 -43.92 21.71 46.35
C ARG A 62 -43.48 22.10 44.94
N LEU A 63 -42.22 22.52 44.81
CA LEU A 63 -41.49 22.43 43.55
C LEU A 63 -41.32 20.94 43.27
N THR A 64 -42.32 20.34 42.65
CA THR A 64 -42.16 19.08 41.91
C THR A 64 -41.08 19.30 40.86
N ARG A 65 -39.91 18.68 41.08
CA ARG A 65 -38.85 18.48 40.10
C ARG A 65 -39.45 18.05 38.75
N PRO A 66 -39.08 18.65 37.62
CA PRO A 66 -39.19 17.94 36.35
C PRO A 66 -38.17 16.80 36.40
N GLY A 67 -38.67 15.56 36.28
CA GLY A 67 -37.84 14.36 36.15
C GLY A 67 -36.85 14.54 35.01
N ARG A 68 -35.56 14.50 35.36
CA ARG A 68 -34.44 14.74 34.46
C ARG A 68 -33.95 13.41 33.88
N ASP A 69 -34.85 12.57 33.39
CA ASP A 69 -34.55 11.18 32.98
C ASP A 69 -34.89 10.86 31.50
N ALA A 70 -35.09 11.88 30.66
CA ALA A 70 -35.21 11.70 29.22
C ALA A 70 -34.16 12.55 28.50
N GLY A 71 -32.91 12.07 28.45
CA GLY A 71 -31.89 12.80 27.72
C GLY A 71 -30.44 12.36 27.89
N GLN A 72 -30.12 11.28 28.62
CA GLN A 72 -28.72 10.88 28.85
C GLN A 72 -28.18 9.87 27.83
N ALA A 73 -29.03 9.11 27.13
CA ALA A 73 -28.58 8.23 26.06
C ALA A 73 -28.03 9.00 24.86
N PHE A 74 -28.71 10.07 24.45
CA PHE A 74 -28.30 10.95 23.34
C PHE A 74 -26.88 11.55 23.51
N PRO A 75 -26.51 12.17 24.65
CA PRO A 75 -25.16 12.67 24.87
C PRO A 75 -24.13 11.55 24.99
N ILE A 76 -24.49 10.36 25.51
CA ILE A 76 -23.56 9.21 25.52
C ILE A 76 -23.25 8.75 24.10
N TYR A 77 -24.24 8.66 23.21
CA TYR A 77 -23.98 8.30 21.82
C TYR A 77 -23.13 9.36 21.11
N LEU A 78 -23.39 10.64 21.36
CA LEU A 78 -22.57 11.73 20.81
C LEU A 78 -21.13 11.67 21.30
N THR A 79 -20.87 11.42 22.58
CA THR A 79 -19.50 11.32 23.10
C THR A 79 -18.78 10.08 22.58
N VAL A 80 -19.48 8.94 22.47
CA VAL A 80 -18.92 7.71 21.89
C VAL A 80 -18.57 7.92 20.42
N VAL A 81 -19.49 8.47 19.61
CA VAL A 81 -19.25 8.76 18.19
C VAL A 81 -18.12 9.78 18.03
N ALA A 82 -18.13 10.86 18.81
CA ALA A 82 -17.05 11.85 18.78
C ALA A 82 -15.70 11.24 19.16
N GLY A 83 -15.66 10.38 20.19
CA GLY A 83 -14.45 9.66 20.60
C GLY A 83 -13.93 8.70 19.53
N LEU A 84 -14.83 7.92 18.90
CA LEU A 84 -14.46 7.02 17.80
C LEU A 84 -13.97 7.78 16.56
N LEU A 85 -14.64 8.88 16.18
CA LEU A 85 -14.18 9.73 15.08
C LEU A 85 -12.83 10.37 15.39
N PHE A 86 -12.61 10.83 16.62
CA PHE A 86 -11.32 11.37 17.04
C PHE A 86 -10.22 10.31 16.92
N LEU A 87 -10.46 9.09 17.41
CA LEU A 87 -9.52 7.97 17.23
C LEU A 87 -9.28 7.69 15.74
N ALA A 88 -10.32 7.68 14.92
CA ALA A 88 -10.18 7.47 13.47
C ALA A 88 -9.30 8.54 12.80
N PHE A 89 -9.49 9.83 13.14
CA PHE A 89 -8.63 10.91 12.64
C PHE A 89 -7.19 10.81 13.16
N ALA A 90 -7.00 10.41 14.42
CA ALA A 90 -5.67 10.18 14.98
C ALA A 90 -4.92 9.08 14.22
N TYR A 91 -5.59 7.95 13.92
CA TYR A 91 -5.00 6.87 13.12
C TYR A 91 -4.77 7.27 11.65
N LEU A 92 -5.65 8.10 11.06
CA LEU A 92 -5.46 8.61 9.70
C LEU A 92 -4.15 9.41 9.58
N ALA A 93 -3.84 10.26 10.56
CA ALA A 93 -2.60 11.05 10.56
C ALA A 93 -1.35 10.16 10.56
N VAL A 94 -1.36 9.07 11.33
CA VAL A 94 -0.26 8.08 11.34
C VAL A 94 -0.16 7.36 9.99
N GLY A 95 -1.30 7.03 9.37
CA GLY A 95 -1.34 6.37 8.06
C GLY A 95 -0.69 7.21 6.94
N GLN A 96 -0.85 8.53 6.96
CA GLN A 96 -0.23 9.41 5.94
C GLN A 96 1.30 9.39 6.00
N ALA A 97 1.89 9.34 7.19
CA ALA A 97 3.34 9.24 7.36
C ALA A 97 3.87 7.89 6.84
N ALA A 98 3.13 6.80 7.09
CA ALA A 98 3.48 5.47 6.58
C ALA A 98 3.44 5.42 5.04
N VAL A 99 2.41 6.00 4.42
CA VAL A 99 2.31 6.11 2.96
C VAL A 99 3.45 6.94 2.38
N ASN A 100 3.80 8.08 3.00
CA ASN A 100 4.91 8.91 2.50
C ASN A 100 6.26 8.19 2.57
N ARG A 101 6.51 7.40 3.63
CA ARG A 101 7.70 6.57 3.74
C ARG A 101 7.71 5.45 2.70
N GLY A 102 6.59 4.75 2.53
CA GLY A 102 6.46 3.70 1.51
C GLY A 102 6.69 4.24 0.10
N GLY A 103 6.10 5.39 -0.23
CA GLY A 103 6.29 6.06 -1.51
C GLY A 103 7.75 6.47 -1.78
N ALA A 104 8.49 6.87 -0.74
CA ALA A 104 9.93 7.13 -0.86
C ALA A 104 10.69 5.86 -1.30
N GLN A 105 10.42 4.72 -0.67
CA GLN A 105 11.07 3.45 -1.02
C GLN A 105 10.71 3.02 -2.45
N THR A 106 9.43 3.05 -2.81
CA THR A 106 8.99 2.74 -4.18
C THR A 106 9.66 3.63 -5.22
N ALA A 107 9.83 4.92 -4.91
CA ALA A 107 10.57 5.83 -5.79
C ALA A 107 12.05 5.45 -5.90
N ALA A 108 12.71 5.08 -4.81
CA ALA A 108 14.10 4.65 -4.81
C ALA A 108 14.30 3.36 -5.63
N ASP A 109 13.45 2.35 -5.37
CA ASP A 109 13.48 1.06 -6.05
C ASP A 109 13.31 1.24 -7.57
N ALA A 110 12.31 2.04 -7.97
CA ALA A 110 12.06 2.34 -9.37
C ALA A 110 13.21 3.12 -10.03
N SER A 111 13.82 4.06 -9.31
CA SER A 111 14.98 4.83 -9.78
C SER A 111 16.22 3.95 -9.96
N ALA A 112 16.52 3.07 -8.99
CA ALA A 112 17.66 2.17 -9.05
C ALA A 112 17.52 1.17 -10.21
N LEU A 113 16.36 0.50 -10.32
CA LEU A 113 16.08 -0.42 -11.42
C LEU A 113 16.19 0.27 -12.77
N ALA A 114 15.68 1.49 -12.90
CA ALA A 114 15.73 2.20 -14.17
C ALA A 114 17.15 2.61 -14.58
N ALA A 115 18.02 2.97 -13.62
CA ALA A 115 19.43 3.21 -13.92
C ALA A 115 20.10 1.92 -14.40
N ALA A 116 19.89 0.82 -13.68
CA ALA A 116 20.49 -0.47 -14.02
C ALA A 116 19.97 -1.03 -15.37
N GLN A 117 18.68 -0.86 -15.67
CA GLN A 117 18.10 -1.21 -16.97
C GLN A 117 18.70 -0.37 -18.12
N ASP A 118 18.90 0.93 -17.91
CA ASP A 118 19.54 1.79 -18.91
C ASP A 118 20.98 1.33 -19.19
N VAL A 119 21.76 1.03 -18.14
CA VAL A 119 23.12 0.50 -18.27
C VAL A 119 23.13 -0.85 -18.98
N ARG A 120 22.22 -1.77 -18.62
CA ARG A 120 22.07 -3.05 -19.28
C ARG A 120 21.87 -2.89 -20.79
N ASP A 121 20.93 -2.04 -21.19
CA ASP A 121 20.62 -1.83 -22.59
C ASP A 121 21.83 -1.22 -23.33
N GLN A 122 22.60 -0.36 -22.67
CA GLN A 122 23.86 0.15 -23.19
C GLN A 122 24.95 -0.93 -23.32
N LEU A 123 25.12 -1.81 -22.32
CA LEU A 123 26.07 -2.93 -22.36
C LEU A 123 25.72 -3.91 -23.48
N ALA A 124 24.44 -4.25 -23.66
CA ALA A 124 23.99 -5.04 -24.80
C ALA A 124 24.34 -4.37 -26.14
N GLY A 125 24.14 -3.05 -26.23
CA GLY A 125 24.56 -2.26 -27.39
C GLY A 125 26.08 -2.25 -27.63
N GLN A 126 26.90 -2.28 -26.57
CA GLN A 126 28.35 -2.39 -26.69
C GLN A 126 28.78 -3.79 -27.12
N TRP A 127 28.16 -4.84 -26.56
CA TRP A 127 28.40 -6.22 -26.96
C TRP A 127 28.16 -6.42 -28.46
N LEU A 128 27.06 -5.89 -29.01
CA LEU A 128 26.78 -5.92 -30.44
C LEU A 128 27.88 -5.26 -31.29
N LYS A 129 28.49 -4.17 -30.82
CA LYS A 129 29.59 -3.49 -31.53
C LYS A 129 30.88 -4.32 -31.53
N VAL A 130 31.10 -5.12 -30.49
CA VAL A 130 32.27 -6.02 -30.38
C VAL A 130 31.94 -7.47 -30.71
N LEU A 131 30.79 -7.74 -31.32
CA LEU A 131 30.32 -9.09 -31.63
C LEU A 131 31.35 -9.90 -32.43
N ARG A 132 32.10 -9.25 -33.33
CA ARG A 132 33.14 -9.89 -34.14
C ARG A 132 34.49 -10.07 -33.43
N ASP A 133 34.59 -9.67 -32.17
CA ASP A 133 35.81 -9.71 -31.35
C ASP A 133 35.54 -10.36 -29.98
N PRO A 134 35.49 -11.72 -29.91
CA PRO A 134 35.20 -12.45 -28.68
C PRO A 134 36.12 -12.13 -27.50
N ALA A 135 37.35 -11.71 -27.77
CA ALA A 135 38.30 -11.33 -26.72
C ALA A 135 37.83 -10.13 -25.88
N LYS A 136 36.92 -9.31 -26.42
CA LYS A 136 36.34 -8.14 -25.72
C LYS A 136 35.03 -8.42 -25.00
N TRP A 137 34.42 -9.58 -25.20
CA TRP A 137 33.10 -9.85 -24.65
C TRP A 137 33.11 -9.83 -23.12
N GLN A 138 34.16 -10.38 -22.50
CA GLN A 138 34.27 -10.41 -21.03
C GLN A 138 34.29 -9.00 -20.43
N ASP A 139 34.96 -8.04 -21.09
CA ASP A 139 34.99 -6.65 -20.61
C ASP A 139 33.61 -5.98 -20.69
N VAL A 140 32.72 -6.46 -21.56
CA VAL A 140 31.32 -5.99 -21.60
C VAL A 140 30.52 -6.64 -20.48
N PHE A 141 30.63 -7.96 -20.31
CA PHE A 141 29.90 -8.68 -19.26
C PHE A 141 30.32 -8.28 -17.84
N ASP A 142 31.57 -7.86 -17.65
CA ASP A 142 32.09 -7.37 -16.37
C ASP A 142 31.81 -5.88 -16.13
N GLY A 143 31.09 -5.20 -17.04
CA GLY A 143 30.81 -3.76 -16.93
C GLY A 143 32.06 -2.87 -17.03
N ARG A 144 33.17 -3.38 -17.60
CA ARG A 144 34.44 -2.64 -17.75
C ARG A 144 34.50 -1.77 -19.02
N THR A 145 33.49 -1.89 -19.88
CA THR A 145 33.35 -1.09 -21.10
C THR A 145 32.68 0.25 -20.80
N PRO A 146 33.15 1.37 -21.39
CA PRO A 146 32.50 2.66 -21.22
C PRO A 146 31.05 2.68 -21.71
N ILE A 147 30.15 3.19 -20.87
CA ILE A 147 28.78 3.55 -21.23
C ILE A 147 28.74 5.00 -21.72
N LEU A 148 27.85 5.31 -22.67
CA LEU A 148 27.79 6.60 -23.38
C LEU A 148 26.64 7.50 -22.90
N GLY A 149 25.59 6.90 -22.34
CA GLY A 149 24.42 7.60 -21.80
C GLY A 149 24.59 8.01 -20.35
N ASP A 150 23.55 8.66 -19.80
CA ASP A 150 23.45 9.05 -18.39
C ASP A 150 22.35 8.23 -17.70
N PRO A 151 22.68 7.09 -17.06
CA PRO A 151 21.72 6.28 -16.32
C PRO A 151 21.03 7.04 -15.19
N CYS A 152 21.69 8.07 -14.64
CA CYS A 152 21.13 8.86 -13.55
C CYS A 152 20.04 9.82 -14.04
N ALA A 153 20.10 10.28 -15.29
CA ALA A 153 18.99 11.00 -15.91
C ALA A 153 17.73 10.12 -15.94
N ARG A 154 17.86 8.87 -16.36
CA ARG A 154 16.74 7.93 -16.39
C ARG A 154 16.18 7.64 -15.00
N ALA A 155 17.06 7.44 -14.01
CA ALA A 155 16.67 7.30 -12.60
C ALA A 155 15.86 8.50 -12.09
N GLY A 156 16.28 9.71 -12.46
CA GLY A 156 15.60 10.96 -12.10
C GLY A 156 14.20 11.07 -12.69
N GLU A 157 13.99 10.61 -13.91
CA GLU A 157 12.66 10.55 -14.52
C GLU A 157 11.72 9.62 -13.75
N LEU A 158 12.20 8.45 -13.29
CA LEU A 158 11.38 7.55 -12.48
C LEU A 158 11.14 8.08 -11.07
N ALA A 159 12.10 8.78 -10.47
CA ALA A 159 11.88 9.47 -9.20
C ALA A 159 10.73 10.47 -9.33
N ALA A 160 10.76 11.31 -10.38
CA ALA A 160 9.76 12.34 -10.62
C ALA A 160 8.36 11.74 -10.85
N ARG A 161 8.26 10.60 -11.55
CA ARG A 161 6.99 9.88 -11.73
C ARG A 161 6.43 9.32 -10.42
N ASN A 162 7.26 9.16 -9.40
CA ASN A 162 6.88 8.67 -8.07
C ASN A 162 6.85 9.79 -7.01
N ASP A 163 6.57 11.04 -7.41
CA ASP A 163 6.50 12.22 -6.51
C ASP A 163 7.77 12.40 -5.65
N ALA A 164 8.93 12.11 -6.21
CA ALA A 164 10.23 12.26 -5.56
C ALA A 164 11.25 12.88 -6.52
N ARG A 165 12.36 13.33 -5.95
CA ARG A 165 13.51 13.79 -6.72
C ARG A 165 14.75 13.02 -6.33
N LEU A 166 15.57 12.73 -7.33
CA LEU A 166 16.86 12.11 -7.15
C LEU A 166 17.79 13.09 -6.41
N THR A 167 18.36 12.64 -5.31
CA THR A 167 19.33 13.41 -4.52
C THR A 167 20.75 12.90 -4.71
N ALA A 168 20.92 11.61 -4.98
CA ALA A 168 22.19 11.01 -5.35
C ALA A 168 21.96 9.85 -6.32
N CYS A 169 22.92 9.64 -7.22
CA CYS A 169 22.97 8.48 -8.09
C CYS A 169 24.43 8.22 -8.46
N SER A 170 24.88 7.01 -8.19
CA SER A 170 26.26 6.60 -8.46
C SER A 170 26.37 5.08 -8.46
N PRO A 171 27.23 4.51 -9.30
CA PRO A 171 27.53 3.09 -9.24
C PRO A 171 28.48 2.78 -8.06
N PRO A 172 28.09 1.90 -7.11
CA PRO A 172 29.02 1.37 -6.10
C PRO A 172 30.05 0.42 -6.71
N GLY A 173 29.69 -0.25 -7.81
CA GLY A 173 30.54 -1.17 -8.58
C GLY A 173 30.18 -1.15 -10.08
N PRO A 174 30.92 -1.87 -10.94
CA PRO A 174 30.74 -1.82 -12.40
C PRO A 174 29.33 -2.20 -12.89
N LEU A 175 28.65 -3.05 -12.14
CA LEU A 175 27.33 -3.60 -12.47
C LEU A 175 26.30 -3.32 -11.37
N GLU A 176 26.56 -2.31 -10.53
CA GLU A 176 25.64 -1.91 -9.46
C GLU A 176 25.31 -0.43 -9.62
N TYR A 177 24.07 -0.07 -9.36
CA TYR A 177 23.63 1.33 -9.35
C TYR A 177 22.83 1.64 -8.10
N ARG A 178 23.33 2.58 -7.29
CA ARG A 178 22.67 3.06 -6.09
C ARG A 178 22.04 4.41 -6.36
N THR A 179 20.79 4.56 -5.94
CA THR A 179 20.08 5.83 -5.98
C THR A 179 19.61 6.23 -4.59
N GLU A 180 19.55 7.53 -4.37
CA GLU A 180 18.89 8.13 -3.21
C GLU A 180 17.87 9.12 -3.71
N VAL A 181 16.68 9.08 -3.11
CA VAL A 181 15.58 9.97 -3.48
C VAL A 181 15.03 10.66 -2.26
N ARG A 182 14.39 11.81 -2.49
CA ARG A 182 13.64 12.55 -1.49
C ARG A 182 12.25 12.87 -2.01
N THR A 183 11.22 12.56 -1.23
CA THR A 183 9.83 12.85 -1.61
C THR A 183 9.60 14.35 -1.78
N ASP A 184 8.72 14.68 -2.71
CA ASP A 184 8.24 16.04 -2.94
C ASP A 184 7.01 16.36 -2.10
N LYS A 185 6.38 15.34 -1.50
CA LYS A 185 5.34 15.46 -0.47
C LYS A 185 5.94 15.31 0.92
N SER A 186 5.38 16.03 1.89
CA SER A 186 5.84 15.97 3.29
C SER A 186 5.19 14.79 3.97
N VAL A 187 5.77 14.35 5.08
CA VAL A 187 5.22 13.25 5.91
C VAL A 187 3.83 13.56 6.49
N GLY A 188 3.32 14.78 6.27
CA GLY A 188 1.95 15.18 6.51
C GLY A 188 1.84 16.68 6.78
N ARG A 189 0.61 17.22 6.72
CA ARG A 189 0.23 18.41 7.48
C ARG A 189 -0.10 17.92 8.89
N SER A 190 0.92 17.67 9.71
CA SER A 190 0.65 17.08 11.02
C SER A 190 0.09 18.14 11.97
N VAL A 191 -0.71 17.67 12.93
CA VAL A 191 -1.23 18.49 14.04
C VAL A 191 -0.08 19.03 14.91
N VAL A 192 1.09 18.38 14.83
CA VAL A 192 2.34 18.81 15.47
C VAL A 192 3.05 19.85 14.58
N PRO A 193 3.20 21.10 15.05
CA PRO A 193 3.89 22.16 14.31
C PRO A 193 5.33 21.75 13.93
N GLY A 194 5.76 22.08 12.72
CA GLY A 194 7.13 21.88 12.23
C GLY A 194 7.30 20.66 11.32
N THR A 195 6.36 19.71 11.37
CA THR A 195 6.41 18.45 10.61
C THR A 195 6.18 18.63 9.10
N GLU A 196 5.60 19.76 8.69
CA GLU A 196 5.31 20.11 7.30
C GLU A 196 6.56 20.24 6.42
N LYS A 197 7.74 20.44 7.02
CA LYS A 197 9.02 20.59 6.31
C LYS A 197 9.76 19.26 6.11
N PHE A 198 9.34 18.20 6.81
CA PHE A 198 10.00 16.91 6.76
C PHE A 198 9.52 16.14 5.53
N ARG A 199 10.48 15.71 4.72
CA ARG A 199 10.26 14.85 3.55
C ARG A 199 10.91 13.51 3.84
N SER A 200 10.38 12.44 3.28
CA SER A 200 10.98 11.13 3.40
C SER A 200 12.13 11.01 2.42
N THR A 201 13.19 10.34 2.83
CA THR A 201 14.30 9.92 1.98
C THR A 201 14.38 8.40 1.99
N ALA A 202 14.80 7.84 0.87
CA ALA A 202 15.03 6.41 0.73
C ALA A 202 16.17 6.18 -0.25
N SER A 203 16.76 5.00 -0.18
CA SER A 203 17.79 4.56 -1.09
C SER A 203 17.53 3.12 -1.52
N ALA A 204 17.99 2.79 -2.71
CA ALA A 204 17.93 1.44 -3.26
C ALA A 204 19.15 1.22 -4.15
N THR A 205 19.57 -0.03 -4.23
CA THR A 205 20.64 -0.47 -5.13
C THR A 205 20.04 -1.50 -6.07
N ALA A 206 20.36 -1.40 -7.35
CA ALA A 206 20.07 -2.43 -8.33
C ALA A 206 21.38 -3.01 -8.86
N GLU A 207 21.39 -4.33 -9.05
CA GLU A 207 22.50 -5.09 -9.60
C GLU A 207 22.15 -5.58 -11.01
N ILE A 208 23.16 -5.66 -11.86
CA ILE A 208 23.10 -6.14 -13.24
C ILE A 208 23.89 -7.44 -13.29
N GLU A 209 23.21 -8.58 -13.40
CA GLU A 209 23.86 -9.89 -13.39
C GLU A 209 24.09 -10.37 -14.83
N PRO A 210 25.32 -10.64 -15.27
CA PRO A 210 25.58 -11.24 -16.57
C PRO A 210 25.10 -12.69 -16.59
N LEU A 211 24.31 -13.03 -17.60
CA LEU A 211 23.66 -14.35 -17.70
C LEU A 211 24.41 -15.35 -18.56
N CYS A 212 25.41 -14.86 -19.31
CA CYS A 212 26.02 -15.61 -20.39
C CYS A 212 27.45 -16.03 -20.08
N THR A 213 27.81 -17.20 -20.61
CA THR A 213 29.16 -17.76 -20.59
C THR A 213 29.56 -18.16 -22.01
N PHE A 214 30.87 -18.14 -22.28
CA PHE A 214 31.44 -18.51 -23.57
C PHE A 214 32.87 -19.03 -23.39
N GLU A 215 33.32 -19.85 -24.34
CA GLU A 215 34.69 -20.34 -24.40
C GLU A 215 35.40 -19.71 -25.59
N LEU A 216 36.55 -19.09 -25.35
CA LEU A 216 37.34 -18.51 -26.43
C LEU A 216 37.93 -19.63 -27.30
N PRO A 217 37.88 -19.51 -28.64
CA PRO A 217 38.57 -20.44 -29.51
C PRO A 217 40.08 -20.35 -29.28
N ALA A 218 40.79 -21.47 -29.48
CA ALA A 218 42.24 -21.53 -29.31
C ALA A 218 42.96 -20.45 -30.14
N GLU A 219 44.00 -19.85 -29.56
CA GLU A 219 44.77 -18.77 -30.17
C GLU A 219 45.26 -19.13 -31.59
N GLY A 220 45.10 -18.20 -32.54
CA GLY A 220 45.60 -18.35 -33.91
C GLY A 220 44.56 -18.79 -34.95
N ALA A 221 43.33 -19.08 -34.56
CA ALA A 221 42.24 -19.36 -35.49
C ALA A 221 41.60 -18.06 -36.03
N ALA A 222 42.35 -17.31 -36.84
CA ALA A 222 41.90 -16.03 -37.44
C ALA A 222 40.66 -16.12 -38.37
N LYS A 223 40.10 -17.33 -38.54
CA LYS A 223 38.86 -17.62 -39.28
C LYS A 223 37.95 -18.62 -38.55
N ALA A 224 38.14 -18.83 -37.25
CA ALA A 224 37.21 -19.66 -36.49
C ALA A 224 35.82 -19.01 -36.47
N PRO A 225 34.74 -19.82 -36.55
CA PRO A 225 33.40 -19.32 -36.27
C PRO A 225 33.36 -18.69 -34.86
N LEU A 226 32.45 -17.72 -34.67
CA LEU A 226 32.26 -17.11 -33.36
C LEU A 226 31.97 -18.19 -32.30
N PRO A 227 32.47 -18.03 -31.07
CA PRO A 227 32.16 -18.96 -30.02
C PRO A 227 30.67 -18.91 -29.69
N ARG A 228 30.14 -20.08 -29.31
CA ARG A 228 28.75 -20.19 -28.86
C ARG A 228 28.58 -19.46 -27.54
N LEU A 229 27.45 -18.78 -27.39
CA LEU A 229 27.10 -18.06 -26.18
C LEU A 229 26.02 -18.85 -25.44
N THR A 230 26.28 -19.25 -24.20
CA THR A 230 25.33 -19.98 -23.37
C THR A 230 24.79 -19.02 -22.30
N CYS A 231 23.53 -18.63 -22.42
CA CYS A 231 22.86 -17.71 -21.51
C CYS A 231 21.72 -18.44 -20.78
N LYS A 232 21.81 -18.55 -19.45
CA LYS A 232 20.93 -19.44 -18.67
C LYS A 232 20.92 -20.86 -19.30
N ASP A 233 19.75 -21.34 -19.74
CA ASP A 233 19.57 -22.66 -20.36
C ASP A 233 19.51 -22.62 -21.91
N ARG A 234 19.81 -21.47 -22.53
CA ARG A 234 19.77 -21.30 -23.99
C ARG A 234 21.17 -21.16 -24.57
N VAL A 235 21.42 -21.89 -25.66
CA VAL A 235 22.65 -21.79 -26.45
C VAL A 235 22.34 -20.99 -27.70
N TRP A 236 23.16 -19.98 -27.97
CA TRP A 236 23.05 -19.09 -29.11
C TRP A 236 24.22 -19.31 -30.07
N ASP A 237 23.88 -19.65 -31.31
CA ASP A 237 24.80 -19.62 -32.44
C ASP A 237 24.78 -18.21 -33.04
N LEU A 238 25.89 -17.50 -32.90
CA LEU A 238 25.96 -16.08 -33.19
C LEU A 238 26.30 -15.84 -34.66
N GLU A 239 25.35 -15.27 -35.40
CA GLU A 239 25.52 -14.87 -36.80
C GLU A 239 25.57 -13.33 -36.90
N PRO A 240 26.75 -12.71 -37.11
CA PRO A 240 26.87 -11.24 -37.14
C PRO A 240 26.07 -10.55 -38.24
N ASP A 241 25.71 -11.29 -39.29
CA ASP A 241 25.00 -10.78 -40.45
C ASP A 241 23.47 -11.01 -40.34
N ASP A 242 23.01 -11.73 -39.29
CA ASP A 242 21.59 -11.87 -38.93
C ASP A 242 21.32 -11.32 -37.52
N PRO A 243 21.01 -10.02 -37.39
CA PRO A 243 20.74 -9.41 -36.08
C PRO A 243 19.45 -9.91 -35.43
N SER A 244 18.56 -10.59 -36.16
CA SER A 244 17.29 -11.08 -35.61
C SER A 244 17.44 -12.36 -34.80
N GLY A 245 18.52 -13.11 -35.03
CA GLY A 245 18.88 -14.32 -34.27
C GLY A 245 19.73 -14.07 -33.03
N LEU A 246 20.08 -12.81 -32.73
CA LEU A 246 20.95 -12.46 -31.60
C LEU A 246 20.15 -12.30 -30.28
N PRO A 247 20.76 -12.62 -29.12
CA PRO A 247 20.15 -12.40 -27.81
C PRO A 247 19.89 -10.90 -27.55
N GLY A 248 18.74 -10.61 -26.94
CA GLY A 248 18.39 -9.27 -26.50
C GLY A 248 19.05 -8.89 -25.16
N PRO A 249 18.87 -7.64 -24.69
CA PRO A 249 19.41 -7.20 -23.39
C PRO A 249 18.98 -8.09 -22.21
N ASP A 250 17.71 -8.50 -22.16
CA ASP A 250 17.15 -9.38 -21.12
C ASP A 250 17.68 -10.82 -21.18
N ASP A 251 18.22 -11.24 -22.33
CA ASP A 251 18.86 -12.55 -22.51
C ASP A 251 20.32 -12.52 -22.04
N LEU A 252 20.98 -11.36 -22.19
CA LEU A 252 22.38 -11.14 -21.86
C LEU A 252 22.61 -10.85 -20.37
N PHE A 253 21.68 -10.12 -19.75
CA PHE A 253 21.80 -9.64 -18.38
C PHE A 253 20.44 -9.66 -17.67
N ASP A 254 20.45 -9.95 -16.38
CA ASP A 254 19.33 -9.74 -15.47
C ASP A 254 19.51 -8.44 -14.68
N VAL A 255 18.40 -7.82 -14.26
CA VAL A 255 18.43 -6.62 -13.42
C VAL A 255 17.46 -6.81 -12.26
N HIS A 256 17.98 -6.71 -11.05
CA HIS A 256 17.20 -6.86 -9.82
C HIS A 256 17.68 -5.90 -8.74
N LEU A 257 16.85 -5.71 -7.70
CA LEU A 257 17.24 -4.95 -6.52
C LEU A 257 18.21 -5.79 -5.68
N ALA A 258 19.30 -5.17 -5.23
CA ALA A 258 20.18 -5.77 -4.23
C ALA A 258 19.57 -5.56 -2.84
N ASP A 259 19.64 -6.61 -2.01
CA ASP A 259 19.09 -6.65 -0.64
C ASP A 259 19.72 -5.62 0.33
#